data_AF-A0A2V9KPL7-F1
#
_entry.id   AF-A0A2V9KPL7-F1
#
_cell.length_a   1.000
_cell.length_b   1.000
_cell.length_c   1.000
_cell.angle_alpha   90.00
_cell.angle_beta   90.00
_cell.angle_gamma   90.00
#
_symmetry.space_group_name_H-M   'P 1'
#
loop_
_entity.id
_entity.type
_entity.pdbx_description
1 polymer ?
#
loop_
_entity_poly.entity_id
_entity_poly.type
_entity_poly.pdbx_seq_one_letter_code
_entity_poly.pdbx_strand_id
1 'polypeptide(L)' 'ARQEMYFGRHISLDEVARRVDAVTAEDVAAVARELFSTDQIALTILGPSNGLTIRRSDLEC' A
#
# COMPACT_ATOMS: atom_id res chain seq x y z
N ALA A 1 0.38 12.52 21.17
CA ALA A 1 0.36 13.70 20.28
C ALA A 1 0.28 13.35 18.78
N ARG A 2 0.98 12.32 18.26
CA ARG A 2 1.03 12.02 16.81
C ARG A 2 -0.34 11.85 16.12
N GLN A 3 -1.29 11.13 16.73
CA GLN A 3 -2.60 10.90 16.11
C GLN A 3 -3.47 12.16 16.03
N GLU A 4 -3.45 13.03 17.04
CA GLU A 4 -4.15 14.31 16.98
C GLU A 4 -3.55 15.24 15.92
N MET A 5 -2.22 15.19 15.74
CA MET A 5 -1.53 15.94 14.69
C MET A 5 -1.89 15.47 13.27
N TYR A 6 -2.12 14.16 13.06
CA TYR A 6 -2.47 13.61 11.73
C TYR A 6 -3.98 13.59 11.43
N PHE A 7 -4.83 13.36 12.43
CA PHE A 7 -6.26 13.08 12.24
C PHE A 7 -7.18 14.11 12.90
N GLY A 8 -6.64 15.10 13.63
CA GLY A 8 -7.43 16.14 14.31
C GLY A 8 -8.31 15.64 15.45
N ARG A 9 -8.27 14.33 15.76
CA ARG A 9 -9.01 13.72 16.87
C ARG A 9 -8.25 12.54 17.46
N HIS A 10 -8.58 12.22 18.70
CA HIS A 10 -8.16 10.96 19.31
C HIS A 10 -8.95 9.79 18.68
N ILE A 11 -8.23 8.78 18.19
CA ILE A 11 -8.81 7.52 17.72
C ILE A 11 -8.43 6.46 18.75
N SER A 12 -9.41 5.87 19.42
CA SER A 12 -9.15 4.85 20.45
C SER A 12 -8.70 3.53 19.82
N LEU A 13 -8.02 2.70 20.61
CA LEU A 13 -7.59 1.37 20.17
C LEU A 13 -8.78 0.49 19.77
N ASP A 14 -9.89 0.54 20.52
CA ASP A 14 -11.11 -0.20 20.20
C ASP A 14 -11.77 0.27 18.89
N GLU A 15 -11.67 1.54 18.55
CA GLU A 15 -12.13 2.04 17.25
C GLU A 15 -11.25 1.50 16.12
N VAL A 16 -9.93 1.46 16.30
CA VAL A 16 -9.00 0.88 15.31
C VAL A 16 -9.29 -0.60 15.11
N ALA A 17 -9.40 -1.38 16.20
CA ALA A 17 -9.65 -2.82 16.14
C ALA A 17 -10.95 -3.12 15.37
N ARG A 18 -12.06 -2.48 15.73
CA ARG A 18 -13.35 -2.66 15.03
C ARG A 18 -13.28 -2.31 13.55
N ARG A 19 -12.50 -1.29 13.17
CA ARG A 19 -12.35 -0.90 11.77
C ARG A 19 -11.52 -1.90 10.97
N VAL A 20 -10.50 -2.51 11.59
CA VAL A 20 -9.71 -3.57 10.97
C VAL A 20 -10.55 -4.84 10.82
N ASP A 21 -11.31 -5.22 11.86
CA ASP A 21 -12.16 -6.42 11.83
C ASP A 21 -13.33 -6.31 10.83
N ALA A 22 -13.72 -5.10 10.47
CA ALA A 22 -14.79 -4.84 9.50
C ALA A 22 -14.34 -4.91 8.03
N VAL A 23 -13.03 -5.07 7.76
CA VAL A 23 -12.50 -5.11 6.39
C VAL A 23 -12.96 -6.38 5.67
N THR A 24 -13.55 -6.20 4.48
CA THR A 24 -14.01 -7.31 3.62
C THR A 24 -12.99 -7.67 2.54
N ALA A 25 -13.18 -8.82 1.90
CA ALA A 25 -12.35 -9.22 0.76
C ALA A 25 -12.53 -8.26 -0.43
N GLU A 26 -13.74 -7.75 -0.61
CA GLU A 26 -14.10 -6.77 -1.63
C GLU A 26 -13.37 -5.44 -1.42
N ASP A 27 -13.26 -4.98 -0.16
CA ASP A 27 -12.51 -3.77 0.19
C ASP A 27 -11.02 -3.93 -0.13
N VAL A 28 -10.44 -5.08 0.22
CA VAL A 28 -9.04 -5.40 -0.10
C VAL A 28 -8.83 -5.43 -1.60
N ALA A 29 -9.72 -6.09 -2.35
CA ALA A 29 -9.63 -6.15 -3.80
C ALA A 29 -9.79 -4.77 -4.46
N ALA A 30 -10.62 -3.89 -3.89
CA ALA A 30 -10.78 -2.51 -4.37
C ALA A 30 -9.50 -1.70 -4.17
N VAL A 31 -8.92 -1.73 -2.98
CA VAL A 31 -7.65 -1.05 -2.68
C VAL A 31 -6.51 -1.61 -3.53
N ALA A 32 -6.46 -2.92 -3.73
CA ALA A 32 -5.45 -3.53 -4.61
C ALA A 32 -5.54 -3.01 -6.04
N ARG A 33 -6.73 -2.88 -6.62
CA ARG A 33 -6.91 -2.32 -7.97
C ARG A 33 -6.51 -0.85 -8.06
N GLU A 34 -6.68 -0.08 -6.98
CA GLU A 34 -6.26 1.33 -6.93
C GLU A 34 -4.73 1.46 -6.84
N LEU A 35 -4.10 0.68 -5.96
CA LEU A 35 -2.67 0.81 -5.68
C LEU A 35 -1.77 0.11 -6.71
N PHE A 36 -2.19 -1.04 -7.23
CA PHE A 36 -1.41 -1.82 -8.20
C PHE A 36 -1.76 -1.44 -9.64
N SER A 37 -1.76 -0.15 -9.93
CA SER A 37 -1.75 0.34 -11.31
C SER A 37 -0.35 0.21 -11.88
N THR A 38 -0.18 -0.56 -12.96
CA THR A 38 1.11 -0.77 -13.63
C THR A 38 1.83 0.53 -13.98
N ASP A 39 1.09 1.60 -14.28
CA ASP A 39 1.65 2.92 -14.57
C ASP A 39 2.25 3.63 -13.35
N GLN A 40 1.89 3.20 -12.14
CA GLN A 40 2.31 3.84 -10.88
C GLN A 40 3.35 3.03 -10.09
N ILE A 41 3.86 1.93 -10.64
CA ILE A 41 4.90 1.11 -9.97
C ILE A 41 6.27 1.75 -10.17
N ALA A 42 6.99 1.97 -9.07
CA ALA A 42 8.38 2.44 -9.06
C ALA A 42 9.32 1.35 -8.50
N LEU A 43 10.39 1.05 -9.23
CA LEU A 43 11.42 0.09 -8.82
C LEU A 43 12.77 0.79 -8.72
N THR A 44 13.43 0.65 -7.57
CA THR A 44 14.79 1.16 -7.34
C THR A 44 15.72 0.00 -7.00
N ILE A 45 16.82 -0.12 -7.72
CA ILE A 45 17.86 -1.13 -7.50
C ILE A 45 19.15 -0.42 -7.07
N LEU A 46 19.79 -0.90 -6.01
CA LEU A 46 21.08 -0.41 -5.53
C LEU A 46 22.10 -1.56 -5.47
N GLY A 47 23.24 -1.38 -6.13
CA GLY A 47 24.33 -2.36 -6.19
C GLY A 47 24.66 -2.79 -7.63
N PRO A 48 25.67 -3.65 -7.83
CA PRO A 48 25.98 -4.18 -9.15
C PRO A 48 24.81 -5.03 -9.64
N SER A 49 24.17 -4.60 -10.72
CA SER A 49 23.14 -5.38 -11.41
C SER A 49 23.81 -6.60 -12.04
N ASN A 50 24.00 -7.67 -11.27
CA ASN A 50 24.59 -8.94 -11.71
C ASN A 50 23.65 -9.64 -12.71
N GLY A 51 23.42 -9.03 -13.88
CA GLY A 51 22.57 -9.56 -14.95
C GLY A 51 21.07 -9.25 -14.84
N LEU A 52 20.62 -8.48 -13.83
CA LEU A 52 19.20 -8.17 -13.69
C LEU A 52 18.79 -7.01 -14.62
N THR A 53 18.13 -7.35 -15.73
CA THR A 53 17.46 -6.39 -16.62
C THR A 53 15.95 -6.47 -16.38
N ILE A 54 15.37 -5.46 -15.75
CA ILE A 54 13.91 -5.35 -15.56
C ILE A 54 13.35 -4.39 -16.60
N ARG A 55 12.35 -4.83 -17.35
CA ARG A 55 11.58 -4.02 -18.29
C ARG A 55 10.26 -3.60 -17.66
N ARG A 56 9.61 -2.60 -18.25
CA ARG A 56 8.29 -2.14 -17.77
C ARG A 56 7.22 -3.24 -17.86
N SER A 57 7.30 -4.10 -18.88
CA SER A 57 6.44 -5.28 -19.06
C SER A 57 6.55 -6.30 -17.91
N ASP A 58 7.70 -6.34 -17.22
CA ASP A 58 7.91 -7.28 -16.12
C ASP A 58 7.23 -6.80 -14.82
N LEU A 59 6.64 -5.60 -14.83
CA LEU A 59 5.94 -4.97 -13.71
C LEU A 59 4.42 -4.90 -13.95
N GLU A 60 3.90 -5.58 -14.96
CA GLU A 60 2.46 -5.67 -15.22
C GLU A 60 1.77 -6.50 -14.11
N CYS A 61 0.57 -6.08 -13.67
CA CYS A 61 -0.21 -6.70 -12.59
C CYS A 61 -1.38 -7.52 -13.13
#